data_AF-A0A6I1W673-F1
#
_entry.id   AF-A0A6I1W673-F1
#
_cell.length_a   1.000
_cell.length_b   1.000
_cell.length_c   1.000
_cell.angle_alpha   90.00
_cell.angle_beta   90.00
_cell.angle_gamma   90.00
#
_symmetry.space_group_name_H-M   'P 1'
#
loop_
_entity.id
_entity.type
_entity.pdbx_description
1 polymer ?
#
loop_
_entity_poly.entity_id
_entity_poly.type
_entity_poly.pdbx_seq_one_letter_code
_entity_poly.pdbx_strand_id
1 'polypeptide(L)'
;MNRCLLRPLSLALICSLPFSASASITSATIIASSLSPQCLEYKVVGICYWLLCTAFGCKVKTSTKVRHYVPDAVVSAYSNTGANPWVE
;
A
#
# COMPACT_ATOMS: atom_id res chain seq x y z
N MET A 1 4.88 46.02 -20.37
CA MET A 1 5.69 46.68 -19.32
C MET A 1 4.67 47.24 -18.32
N ASN A 2 4.44 46.80 -17.07
CA ASN A 2 5.16 46.07 -16.00
C ASN A 2 4.10 45.28 -15.20
N ARG A 3 4.13 43.94 -15.02
CA ARG A 3 4.74 43.10 -13.96
C ARG A 3 4.45 43.51 -12.48
N CYS A 4 3.99 42.51 -11.70
CA CYS A 4 3.74 42.44 -10.24
C CYS A 4 2.48 43.19 -9.74
N LEU A 5 1.37 42.55 -9.35
CA LEU A 5 1.21 41.69 -8.17
C LEU A 5 -0.09 40.84 -8.28
N LEU A 6 -0.05 39.73 -9.00
CA LEU A 6 -1.15 38.75 -9.06
C LEU A 6 -0.60 37.35 -8.75
N ARG A 7 -0.50 37.02 -7.45
CA ARG A 7 -0.29 35.69 -6.85
C ARG A 7 -0.05 35.85 -5.34
N PRO A 8 -0.47 34.96 -4.42
CA PRO A 8 -1.32 33.76 -4.55
C PRO A 8 -2.28 33.63 -3.33
N LEU A 9 -3.52 34.15 -3.39
CA LEU A 9 -4.44 34.00 -2.24
C LEU A 9 -5.15 32.64 -2.17
N SER A 10 -4.96 31.77 -3.18
CA SER A 10 -5.77 30.56 -3.35
C SER A 10 -5.08 29.24 -2.96
N LEU A 11 -3.88 29.28 -2.36
CA LEU A 11 -3.12 28.07 -1.98
C LEU A 11 -2.96 27.86 -0.45
N ALA A 12 -3.60 28.68 0.38
CA ALA A 12 -3.41 28.63 1.84
C ALA A 12 -4.42 27.72 2.57
N LEU A 13 -5.45 27.19 1.90
CA LEU A 13 -6.54 26.47 2.58
C LEU A 13 -6.33 24.96 2.76
N ILE A 14 -5.27 24.38 2.17
CA ILE A 14 -4.99 22.93 2.27
C ILE A 14 -4.16 22.59 3.52
N CYS A 15 -3.56 23.58 4.19
CA CYS A 15 -2.58 23.36 5.26
C CYS A 15 -3.17 23.38 6.69
N SER A 16 -4.49 23.51 6.86
CA SER A 16 -5.13 23.68 8.19
C SER A 16 -5.87 22.43 8.70
N LEU A 17 -5.67 21.26 8.09
CA LEU A 17 -6.21 20.02 8.65
C LEU A 17 -5.33 19.57 9.83
N PRO A 18 -5.84 19.50 11.07
CA PRO A 18 -5.11 18.88 12.16
C PRO A 18 -4.99 17.39 11.87
N PHE A 19 -3.79 16.93 11.49
CA PHE A 19 -3.47 15.51 11.41
C PHE A 19 -3.24 14.97 12.82
N SER A 20 -4.32 14.84 13.60
CA SER A 20 -4.28 14.17 14.89
C SER A 20 -4.42 12.67 14.66
N ALA A 21 -3.32 12.01 14.30
CA ALA A 21 -3.25 10.55 14.25
C ALA A 21 -2.88 9.98 15.62
N SER A 22 -3.81 10.09 16.57
CA SER A 22 -3.83 9.24 17.78
C SER A 22 -4.88 8.16 17.59
N ALA A 23 -4.91 7.56 16.39
CA ALA A 23 -5.80 6.44 16.14
C ALA A 23 -5.23 5.22 16.84
N SER A 24 -6.04 4.62 17.71
CA SER A 24 -5.77 3.28 18.21
C SER A 24 -5.64 2.32 17.03
N ILE A 25 -4.55 1.56 16.98
CA ILE A 25 -4.29 0.60 15.90
C ILE A 25 -4.82 -0.76 16.35
N THR A 26 -5.58 -1.44 15.48
CA THR A 26 -6.06 -2.81 15.73
C THR A 26 -5.34 -3.81 14.85
N SER A 27 -5.37 -5.09 15.23
CA SER A 27 -4.90 -6.18 14.37
C SER A 27 -5.57 -6.13 12.98
N ALA A 28 -6.87 -5.85 12.92
CA ALA A 28 -7.60 -5.73 11.65
C ALA A 28 -7.06 -4.58 10.79
N THR A 29 -6.74 -3.43 11.39
CA THR A 29 -6.16 -2.28 10.68
C THR A 29 -4.75 -2.58 10.15
N ILE A 30 -3.93 -3.29 10.94
CA ILE A 30 -2.58 -3.70 10.51
C ILE A 30 -2.67 -4.67 9.33
N ILE A 31 -3.53 -5.69 9.43
CA ILE A 31 -3.73 -6.68 8.36
C ILE A 31 -4.25 -6.01 7.08
N ALA A 32 -5.22 -5.10 7.20
CA ALA A 32 -5.71 -4.36 6.04
C ALA A 32 -4.60 -3.52 5.39
N SER A 33 -3.74 -2.89 6.19
CA SER A 33 -2.63 -2.07 5.71
C SER A 33 -1.52 -2.88 5.05
N SER A 34 -1.22 -4.08 5.58
CA SER A 34 -0.19 -4.96 5.03
C SER A 34 -0.60 -5.61 3.71
N LEU A 35 -1.89 -5.74 3.44
CA LEU A 35 -2.44 -6.20 2.16
C LEU A 35 -2.37 -5.14 1.05
N SER A 36 -1.92 -3.92 1.34
CA SER A 36 -1.79 -2.87 0.33
C SER A 36 -0.74 -3.25 -0.74
N PRO A 37 -0.95 -2.91 -2.03
CA PRO A 37 -0.01 -3.24 -3.09
C PRO A 37 1.40 -2.67 -2.89
N GLN A 38 1.51 -1.56 -2.15
CA GLN A 38 2.78 -0.92 -1.83
C GLN A 38 3.57 -1.69 -0.76
N CYS A 39 2.89 -2.21 0.27
CA CYS A 39 3.55 -2.98 1.33
C CYS A 39 4.02 -4.36 0.83
N LEU A 40 3.19 -5.03 0.03
CA LEU A 40 3.53 -6.32 -0.58
C LEU A 40 4.58 -6.21 -1.69
N GLU A 41 4.97 -4.99 -2.08
CA GLU A 41 5.80 -4.72 -3.27
C GLU A 41 5.30 -5.50 -4.50
N TYR A 42 3.97 -5.50 -4.69
CA TYR A 42 3.32 -6.39 -5.63
C TYR A 42 3.72 -6.04 -7.06
N LYS A 43 4.39 -6.96 -7.75
CA LYS A 43 4.90 -6.70 -9.10
C LYS A 43 4.81 -7.92 -10.01
N VAL A 44 4.37 -7.69 -11.24
CA VAL A 44 4.42 -8.72 -12.30
C VAL A 44 5.88 -8.91 -12.74
N VAL A 45 6.45 -10.11 -12.56
CA VAL A 45 7.83 -10.46 -12.98
C VAL A 45 7.89 -10.94 -14.41
N GLY A 46 6.77 -11.46 -14.92
CA GLY A 46 6.73 -12.07 -16.23
C GLY A 46 5.51 -12.95 -16.37
N ILE A 47 5.64 -13.94 -17.23
CA ILE A 47 4.57 -14.85 -17.62
C ILE A 47 5.09 -16.28 -17.59
N CYS A 48 4.24 -17.20 -17.16
CA CYS A 48 4.48 -18.63 -17.20
C CYS A 48 3.60 -19.23 -18.30
N TYR A 49 4.20 -20.02 -19.18
CA TYR A 49 3.49 -20.84 -20.14
C TYR A 49 3.35 -22.25 -19.60
N TRP A 50 2.16 -22.82 -19.72
CA TRP A 50 1.90 -24.21 -19.38
C TRP A 50 0.97 -24.84 -20.41
N LEU A 51 1.07 -26.16 -20.57
CA LEU A 51 0.23 -26.90 -21.50
C LEU A 51 -0.97 -27.47 -20.74
N LEU A 52 -2.17 -27.11 -21.19
CA LEU A 52 -3.41 -27.74 -20.76
C LEU A 52 -3.84 -28.74 -21.84
N CYS A 53 -3.80 -30.03 -21.52
CA CYS A 53 -4.24 -31.11 -22.40
C CYS A 53 -5.58 -31.67 -21.96
N THR A 54 -6.47 -31.91 -22.92
CA THR A 54 -7.72 -32.66 -22.74
C THR A 54 -7.77 -33.79 -23.77
N ALA A 55 -8.79 -34.65 -23.71
CA ALA A 55 -8.97 -35.74 -24.67
C ALA A 55 -9.09 -35.27 -26.15
N PHE A 56 -9.39 -33.98 -26.37
CA PHE A 56 -9.56 -33.39 -27.71
C PHE A 56 -8.33 -32.61 -28.18
N GLY A 57 -7.25 -32.59 -27.41
CA GLY A 57 -5.98 -31.93 -27.76
C GLY A 57 -5.42 -31.03 -26.65
N CYS A 58 -4.28 -30.41 -26.94
CA CYS A 58 -3.55 -29.55 -26.01
C CYS A 58 -3.57 -28.09 -26.44
N LYS A 59 -3.61 -27.17 -25.47
CA LYS A 59 -3.50 -25.73 -25.69
C LYS A 59 -2.51 -25.13 -24.71
N VAL A 60 -1.65 -24.24 -25.20
CA VAL A 60 -0.79 -23.42 -24.34
C VAL A 60 -1.65 -22.40 -23.60
N LYS A 61 -1.49 -22.35 -22.29
CA LYS A 61 -2.10 -21.39 -21.38
C LYS A 61 -1.02 -20.49 -20.80
N THR A 62 -1.38 -19.24 -20.59
CA THR A 62 -0.48 -18.22 -20.07
C THR A 62 -1.00 -17.78 -18.72
N SER A 63 -0.13 -17.77 -17.71
CA SER A 63 -0.42 -17.28 -16.37
C SER A 63 0.55 -16.15 -16.02
N THR A 64 0.08 -15.14 -15.31
CA THR A 64 0.95 -14.06 -14.84
C THR A 64 1.81 -14.56 -13.68
N LYS A 65 3.12 -14.34 -13.78
CA LYS A 65 4.03 -14.61 -12.67
C LYS A 65 4.19 -13.34 -11.85
N VAL A 66 3.88 -13.43 -10.56
CA VAL A 66 3.89 -12.30 -9.64
C VAL A 66 4.92 -12.53 -8.55
N ARG A 67 5.61 -11.46 -8.17
CA ARG A 67 6.43 -11.39 -6.96
C ARG A 67 5.70 -10.53 -5.95
N HIS A 68 5.64 -11.00 -4.72
CA HIS A 68 5.09 -10.29 -3.58
C HIS A 68 5.91 -10.64 -2.34
N TYR A 69 6.03 -9.69 -1.43
CA TYR A 69 6.61 -9.87 -0.12
C TYR A 69 5.48 -10.12 0.89
N VAL A 70 5.67 -11.07 1.82
CA VAL A 70 4.71 -11.36 2.89
C VAL A 70 5.33 -10.90 4.21
N PRO A 71 4.76 -9.87 4.88
CA PRO A 71 5.26 -9.44 6.18
C PRO A 71 4.84 -10.42 7.28
N ASP A 72 5.82 -11.03 7.96
CA ASP A 72 5.61 -12.02 9.03
C ASP A 72 5.81 -11.46 10.45
N ALA A 73 6.19 -10.18 10.55
CA ALA A 73 6.40 -9.52 11.84
C ALA A 73 5.97 -8.04 11.78
N VAL A 74 5.44 -7.56 12.92
CA VAL A 74 5.08 -6.16 13.13
C VAL A 74 5.99 -5.60 14.21
N VAL A 75 6.70 -4.51 13.89
CA VAL A 75 7.55 -3.78 14.84
C VAL A 75 6.90 -2.43 15.12
N SER A 76 6.64 -2.13 16.40
CA SER A 76 6.09 -0.85 16.83
C SER A 76 7.18 -0.01 17.49
N ALA A 77 7.34 1.23 17.03
CA ALA A 77 8.24 2.22 17.61
C ALA A 77 7.41 3.42 18.08
N TYR A 78 7.55 3.77 19.35
CA TYR A 78 6.77 4.83 19.99
C TYR A 78 7.65 5.57 21.01
N SER A 79 7.33 6.83 21.28
CA SER A 79 8.20 7.75 22.05
C SER A 79 8.26 7.43 23.55
N ASN A 80 7.18 6.90 24.12
CA ASN A 80 7.08 6.64 25.55
C ASN A 80 6.93 5.14 25.81
N THR A 81 7.77 4.55 26.66
CA THR A 81 7.70 3.14 27.05
C THR A 81 6.28 2.77 27.53
N GLY A 82 5.71 1.70 26.97
CA GLY A 82 4.36 1.25 27.29
C GLY A 82 3.23 2.00 26.58
N ALA A 83 3.52 3.05 25.81
CA ALA A 83 2.51 3.80 25.05
C ALA A 83 2.31 3.26 23.63
N ASN A 84 2.29 1.93 23.47
CA ASN A 84 1.92 1.32 22.19
C ASN A 84 0.43 1.59 21.91
N PRO A 85 0.05 2.22 20.79
CA PRO A 85 -1.35 2.49 20.46
C PRO A 85 -2.14 1.24 20.01
N TRP A 86 -1.53 0.05 20.05
CA TRP A 86 -2.18 -1.21 19.71
C TRP A 86 -3.26 -1.58 20.74
N VAL A 87 -4.51 -1.65 20.29
CA VAL A 87 -5.66 -2.17 21.05
C VAL A 87 -6.42 -3.18 20.18
N GLU A 88 -7.11 -4.13 20.81
CA GLU A 88 -8.05 -5.04 20.11
C GLU A 88 -9.49 -4.55 20.22
#